data_AF-A0AAD4DQG2-F1
#
_entry.id   AF-A0AAD4DQG2-F1
#
_cell.length_a   1.000
_cell.length_b   1.000
_cell.length_c   1.000
_cell.angle_alpha   90.00
_cell.angle_beta   90.00
_cell.angle_gamma   90.00
#
_symmetry.space_group_name_H-M   'P 1'
#
loop_
_entity.id
_entity.type
_entity.pdbx_description
1 polymer ?
#
loop_
_entity_poly.entity_id
_entity_poly.type
_entity_poly.pdbx_seq_one_letter_code
_entity_poly.pdbx_strand_id
1 'polypeptide(L)'
;RKALENSISSFREAVNLEESAADARILLPYYEAIPLSVELWPALARPETPERAKVVVNKARKTVSKSHEISITTGRLLEQSEVMGNPSRASETRDEDLELVDGTIKFGVRAVLLTREHHCHWESLARGSRYGAERHT
;
A
#
# COMPACT_ATOMS: atom_id res chain seq x y z
N ARG A 1 -9.83 -10.08 -17.59
CA ARG A 1 -9.41 -9.82 -16.19
C ARG A 1 -8.41 -10.88 -15.71
N LYS A 2 -8.73 -12.18 -15.82
CA LYS A 2 -7.87 -13.32 -15.45
C LYS A 2 -6.42 -13.31 -15.99
N ALA A 3 -6.20 -12.85 -17.22
CA ALA A 3 -4.85 -12.78 -17.81
C ALA A 3 -3.92 -11.76 -17.10
N LEU A 4 -4.48 -10.64 -16.62
CA LEU A 4 -3.73 -9.63 -15.87
C LEU A 4 -3.38 -10.13 -14.47
N GLU A 5 -4.32 -10.82 -13.82
CA GLU A 5 -4.12 -11.44 -12.50
C GLU A 5 -3.03 -12.52 -12.55
N ASN A 6 -3.06 -13.40 -13.57
CA ASN A 6 -2.03 -14.41 -13.77
C ASN A 6 -0.64 -13.79 -13.97
N SER A 7 -0.55 -12.70 -14.73
CA SER A 7 0.72 -12.00 -14.99
C SER A 7 1.32 -11.39 -13.71
N ILE A 8 0.49 -10.82 -12.82
CA ILE A 8 0.93 -10.25 -11.54
C ILE A 8 1.54 -11.34 -10.64
N SER A 9 0.92 -12.53 -10.59
CA SER A 9 1.45 -13.65 -9.81
C SER A 9 2.83 -14.09 -10.29
N SER A 10 3.03 -14.21 -11.62
CA SER A 10 4.32 -14.58 -12.19
C SER A 10 5.41 -13.57 -11.87
N PHE A 11 5.08 -12.28 -11.86
CA PHE A 11 6.03 -11.24 -11.47
C PHE A 11 6.43 -11.34 -9.99
N ARG A 12 5.46 -11.55 -9.08
CA ARG A 12 5.74 -11.76 -7.64
C ARG A 12 6.64 -12.97 -7.43
N GLU A 13 6.36 -14.07 -8.12
CA GLU A 13 7.16 -15.28 -8.07
C GLU A 13 8.58 -15.04 -8.59
N ALA A 14 8.72 -14.35 -9.73
CA ALA A 14 10.03 -13.98 -10.28
C ALA A 14 10.87 -13.21 -9.25
N VAL A 15 10.30 -12.19 -8.59
CA VAL A 15 11.04 -11.43 -7.54
C VAL A 15 11.41 -12.29 -6.34
N ASN A 16 10.57 -13.25 -5.95
CA ASN A 16 10.89 -14.16 -4.85
C ASN A 16 11.96 -15.19 -5.20
N LEU A 17 12.16 -15.47 -6.50
CA LEU A 17 13.19 -16.40 -6.98
C LEU A 17 14.56 -15.73 -7.13
N GLU A 18 14.62 -14.40 -7.26
CA GLU A 18 15.89 -13.69 -7.36
C GLU A 18 16.63 -13.70 -6.00
N GLU A 19 17.82 -14.30 -5.98
CA GLU A 19 18.68 -14.35 -4.79
C GLU A 19 19.40 -13.02 -4.52
N SER A 20 19.53 -12.19 -5.56
CA SER A 20 20.26 -10.93 -5.54
C SER A 20 19.30 -9.75 -5.64
N ALA A 21 19.44 -8.80 -4.70
CA ALA A 21 18.69 -7.54 -4.75
C ALA A 21 18.98 -6.72 -6.03
N ALA A 22 20.15 -6.92 -6.66
CA ALA A 22 20.49 -6.25 -7.92
C ALA A 22 19.71 -6.81 -9.12
N ASP A 23 19.40 -8.11 -9.10
CA ASP A 23 18.68 -8.77 -10.19
C ASP A 23 17.17 -8.58 -10.05
N ALA A 24 16.64 -8.62 -8.82
CA ALA A 24 15.28 -8.20 -8.51
C ALA A 24 14.99 -6.76 -8.97
N ARG A 25 16.01 -5.89 -8.94
CA ARG A 25 15.90 -4.51 -9.43
C ARG A 25 15.73 -4.41 -10.94
N ILE A 26 16.17 -5.37 -11.73
CA ILE A 26 15.95 -5.34 -13.19
C ILE A 26 14.45 -5.51 -13.51
N LEU A 27 13.70 -6.14 -12.60
CA LEU A 27 12.25 -6.30 -12.71
C LEU A 27 11.49 -5.02 -12.30
N LEU A 28 12.13 -4.04 -11.63
CA LEU A 28 11.52 -2.76 -11.20
C LEU A 28 10.74 -2.01 -12.28
N PRO A 29 11.31 -1.76 -13.48
CA PRO A 29 10.67 -0.91 -14.48
C PRO A 29 9.33 -1.49 -14.96
N TYR A 30 9.20 -2.82 -14.95
CA TYR A 30 7.96 -3.51 -15.30
C TYR A 30 6.85 -3.27 -14.27
N TYR A 31 7.20 -3.10 -13.00
CA TYR A 31 6.26 -2.76 -11.94
C TYR A 31 5.73 -1.34 -12.05
N GLU A 32 6.56 -0.40 -12.49
CA GLU A 32 6.13 0.98 -12.72
C GLU A 32 5.12 1.10 -13.87
N ALA A 33 5.12 0.15 -14.81
CA ALA A 33 4.15 0.06 -15.89
C ALA A 33 2.77 -0.44 -15.44
N ILE A 34 2.65 -1.06 -14.25
CA ILE A 34 1.39 -1.56 -13.68
C ILE A 34 1.11 -0.87 -12.32
N PRO A 35 0.88 0.46 -12.32
CA PRO A 35 0.83 1.28 -11.11
C PRO A 35 -0.32 0.92 -10.15
N LEU A 36 -1.42 0.37 -10.67
CA LEU A 36 -2.64 0.08 -9.92
C LEU A 36 -2.57 -1.22 -9.11
N SER A 37 -1.54 -2.04 -9.30
CA SER A 37 -1.42 -3.31 -8.58
C SER A 37 -0.86 -3.07 -7.18
N VAL A 38 -1.70 -3.30 -6.17
CA VAL A 38 -1.35 -3.13 -4.74
C VAL A 38 -0.24 -4.09 -4.32
N GLU A 39 -0.26 -5.33 -4.81
CA GLU A 39 0.59 -6.41 -4.30
C GLU A 39 2.06 -6.29 -4.74
N LEU A 40 2.34 -5.49 -5.78
CA LEU A 40 3.67 -5.35 -6.36
C LEU A 40 4.54 -4.36 -5.58
N TRP A 41 3.94 -3.30 -5.04
CA TRP A 41 4.67 -2.30 -4.25
C TRP A 41 5.31 -2.89 -2.98
N PRO A 42 4.64 -3.74 -2.19
CA PRO A 42 5.26 -4.45 -1.08
C PRO A 42 6.33 -5.46 -1.48
N ALA A 43 6.14 -6.18 -2.59
CA ALA A 43 7.13 -7.12 -3.10
C ALA A 43 8.42 -6.38 -3.48
N LEU A 44 8.28 -5.18 -4.01
CA LEU A 44 9.38 -4.32 -4.42
C LEU A 44 10.16 -3.71 -3.27
N ALA A 45 9.50 -3.34 -2.18
CA ALA A 45 10.15 -2.73 -1.03
C ALA A 45 11.00 -3.71 -0.21
N ARG A 46 10.73 -5.03 -0.30
CA ARG A 46 11.39 -6.08 0.49
C ARG A 46 12.88 -6.29 0.19
N PRO A 47 13.32 -6.43 -1.09
CA PRO A 47 14.74 -6.63 -1.40
C PRO A 47 15.56 -5.33 -1.37
N GLU A 48 14.92 -4.18 -1.17
CA GLU A 48 15.57 -2.87 -1.25
C GLU A 48 16.24 -2.45 0.07
N THR A 49 17.23 -1.55 -0.03
CA THR A 49 17.81 -0.90 1.17
C THR A 49 16.75 -0.01 1.82
N PRO A 50 16.81 0.23 3.15
CA PRO A 50 15.77 0.99 3.84
C PRO A 50 15.54 2.39 3.23
N GLU A 51 16.59 3.05 2.74
CA GLU A 51 16.50 4.35 2.08
C GLU A 51 15.70 4.28 0.77
N ARG A 52 15.96 3.24 -0.05
CA ARG A 52 15.23 3.04 -1.31
C ARG A 52 13.82 2.53 -1.10
N ALA A 53 13.62 1.65 -0.13
CA ALA A 53 12.30 1.16 0.24
C ALA A 53 11.38 2.31 0.67
N LYS A 54 11.89 3.31 1.41
CA LYS A 54 11.16 4.55 1.73
C LYS A 54 10.71 5.31 0.47
N VAL A 55 11.56 5.39 -0.55
CA VAL A 55 11.22 6.03 -1.84
C VAL A 55 10.12 5.25 -2.58
N VAL A 56 10.26 3.93 -2.69
CA VAL A 56 9.29 3.04 -3.35
C VAL A 56 7.92 3.14 -2.69
N VAL A 57 7.88 3.08 -1.37
CA VAL A 57 6.64 3.17 -0.59
C VAL A 57 5.99 4.56 -0.72
N ASN A 58 6.78 5.64 -0.71
CA ASN A 58 6.26 6.98 -0.96
C ASN A 58 5.68 7.14 -2.37
N LYS A 59 6.26 6.48 -3.37
CA LYS A 59 5.72 6.41 -4.74
C LYS A 59 4.41 5.60 -4.74
N ALA A 60 4.38 4.45 -4.08
CA ALA A 60 3.18 3.62 -3.93
C ALA A 60 2.01 4.38 -3.30
N ARG A 61 2.26 5.19 -2.25
CA ARG A 61 1.24 6.01 -1.58
C ARG A 61 0.63 7.07 -2.50
N LYS A 62 1.42 7.65 -3.40
CA LYS A 62 0.92 8.62 -4.39
C LYS A 62 0.07 7.96 -5.46
N THR A 63 0.46 6.75 -5.87
CA THR A 63 -0.21 6.01 -6.94
C THR A 63 -1.48 5.30 -6.47
N VAL A 64 -1.46 4.69 -5.28
CA VAL A 64 -2.57 3.90 -4.72
C VAL A 64 -2.81 4.30 -3.26
N SER A 65 -3.32 5.51 -3.06
CA SER A 65 -3.54 6.10 -1.73
C SER A 65 -4.60 5.40 -0.86
N LYS A 66 -5.45 4.56 -1.45
CA LYS A 66 -6.60 3.93 -0.79
C LYS A 66 -6.34 2.51 -0.26
N SER A 67 -5.15 1.96 -0.46
CA SER A 67 -4.87 0.57 -0.07
C SER A 67 -4.30 0.45 1.34
N HIS A 68 -4.96 -0.36 2.17
CA HIS A 68 -4.50 -0.69 3.53
C HIS A 68 -3.22 -1.53 3.54
N GLU A 69 -3.01 -2.37 2.52
CA GLU A 69 -1.80 -3.19 2.40
C GLU A 69 -0.53 -2.34 2.27
N ILE A 70 -0.63 -1.22 1.56
CA ILE A 70 0.48 -0.27 1.41
C ILE A 70 0.77 0.39 2.75
N SER A 71 -0.25 0.83 3.49
CA SER A 71 -0.07 1.41 4.83
C SER A 71 0.53 0.42 5.83
N ILE A 72 0.06 -0.84 5.85
CA ILE A 72 0.60 -1.89 6.73
C ILE A 72 2.06 -2.20 6.37
N THR A 73 2.35 -2.35 5.08
CA THR A 73 3.73 -2.60 4.62
C THR A 73 4.64 -1.43 4.96
N THR A 74 4.14 -0.19 4.84
CA THR A 74 4.89 1.01 5.23
C THR A 74 5.24 0.99 6.70
N GLY A 75 4.25 0.76 7.58
CA GLY A 75 4.48 0.67 9.02
C GLY A 75 5.51 -0.40 9.36
N ARG A 76 5.37 -1.60 8.78
CA ARG A 76 6.30 -2.70 9.00
C ARG A 76 7.72 -2.41 8.49
N LEU A 77 7.84 -1.70 7.37
CA LEU A 77 9.14 -1.27 6.85
C LEU A 77 9.81 -0.26 7.78
N LEU A 78 9.05 0.71 8.28
CA LEU A 78 9.54 1.71 9.25
C LEU A 78 10.05 1.01 10.51
N GLU A 79 9.23 0.13 11.10
CA GLU A 79 9.60 -0.71 12.25
C GLU A 79 10.91 -1.49 12.03
N GLN A 80 11.07 -2.10 10.85
CA GLN A 80 12.28 -2.87 10.52
C GLN A 80 13.51 -1.98 10.27
N SER A 81 13.32 -0.80 9.67
CA SER A 81 14.40 0.13 9.35
C SER A 81 14.94 0.87 10.58
N GLU A 82 14.09 1.12 11.58
CA GLU A 82 14.43 1.95 12.74
C GLU A 82 14.90 1.13 13.95
N VAL A 83 14.51 -0.14 14.05
CA VAL A 83 14.92 -1.01 15.17
C VAL A 83 16.29 -1.69 14.97
N MET A 84 16.74 -1.87 13.72
CA MET A 84 18.00 -2.60 13.43
C MET A 84 19.18 -1.71 12.97
N GLY A 85 18.97 -0.42 12.71
CA GLY A 85 19.99 0.45 12.11
C GLY A 85 20.90 1.20 13.09
N ASN A 86 20.43 1.53 14.30
CA ASN A 86 21.26 2.24 15.27
C ASN A 86 20.70 2.14 16.71
N PRO A 87 21.28 1.30 17.59
CA PRO A 87 20.86 1.23 19.00
C PRO A 87 21.20 2.49 19.81
N SER A 88 21.92 3.46 19.23
CA SER A 88 22.37 4.69 19.91
C SER A 88 21.58 5.96 19.58
N ARG A 89 20.59 5.93 18.66
CA ARG A 89 19.68 7.07 18.47
C ARG A 89 18.74 7.16 19.68
N ALA A 90 18.77 8.31 20.33
CA ALA A 90 18.11 8.61 21.59
C ALA A 90 16.64 8.16 21.62
N SER A 91 16.14 7.84 22.82
CA SER A 91 14.74 7.45 23.06
C SER A 91 13.72 8.41 22.42
N GLU A 92 14.03 9.71 22.40
CA GLU A 92 13.19 10.75 21.79
C GLU A 92 12.95 10.51 20.30
N THR A 93 13.98 10.10 19.56
CA THR A 93 13.84 9.84 18.12
C THR A 93 13.03 8.57 17.85
N ARG A 94 13.09 7.58 18.76
CA ARG A 94 12.29 6.34 18.65
C ARG A 94 10.81 6.62 18.88
N ASP A 95 10.49 7.54 19.80
CA ASP A 95 9.11 7.93 20.07
C ASP A 95 8.50 8.70 18.88
N GLU A 96 9.26 9.62 18.26
CA GLU A 96 8.85 10.30 17.02
C GLU A 96 8.62 9.32 15.86
N ASP A 97 9.51 8.33 15.72
CA ASP A 97 9.43 7.30 14.68
C ASP A 97 8.20 6.38 14.90
N LEU A 98 7.92 5.97 16.15
CA LEU A 98 6.71 5.22 16.50
C LEU A 98 5.44 6.03 16.26
N GLU A 99 5.46 7.34 16.51
CA GLU A 99 4.34 8.23 16.19
C GLU A 99 4.10 8.32 14.68
N LEU A 100 5.17 8.30 13.86
CA LEU A 100 5.06 8.25 12.41
C LEU A 100 4.44 6.93 11.91
N VAL A 101 4.80 5.80 12.52
CA VAL A 101 4.18 4.48 12.24
C VAL A 101 2.69 4.51 12.58
N ASP A 102 2.34 4.96 13.78
CA ASP A 102 0.96 5.06 14.24
C ASP A 102 0.14 6.02 13.36
N GLY A 103 0.70 7.17 13.00
CA GLY A 103 0.08 8.13 12.06
C GLY A 103 -0.16 7.51 10.68
N THR A 104 0.77 6.69 10.19
CA THR A 104 0.65 5.99 8.91
C THR A 104 -0.44 4.93 8.94
N ILE A 105 -0.54 4.16 10.03
CA ILE A 105 -1.59 3.16 10.24
C ILE A 105 -2.95 3.85 10.34
N LYS A 106 -3.06 4.93 11.14
CA LYS A 106 -4.28 5.74 11.26
C LYS A 106 -4.74 6.32 9.93
N PHE A 107 -3.82 6.80 9.09
CA PHE A 107 -4.14 7.29 7.75
C PHE A 107 -4.73 6.17 6.87
N GLY A 108 -4.11 4.98 6.89
CA GLY A 108 -4.61 3.82 6.17
C GLY A 108 -6.02 3.41 6.60
N VAL A 109 -6.27 3.34 7.91
CA VAL A 109 -7.59 3.04 8.48
C VAL A 109 -8.62 4.09 8.06
N ARG A 110 -8.28 5.38 8.13
CA ARG A 110 -9.18 6.47 7.72
C ARG A 110 -9.52 6.40 6.23
N ALA A 111 -8.56 6.09 5.36
CA ALA A 111 -8.80 5.96 3.92
C ALA A 111 -9.82 4.83 3.60
N VAL A 112 -9.76 3.73 4.34
CA VAL A 112 -10.72 2.62 4.22
C VAL A 112 -12.10 3.02 4.78
N LEU A 113 -12.16 3.70 5.91
CA LEU A 113 -13.43 4.12 6.50
C LEU A 113 -14.16 5.16 5.62
N LEU A 114 -13.44 6.13 5.05
CA LEU A 114 -14.01 7.12 4.13
C LEU A 114 -14.61 6.48 2.88
N THR A 115 -14.01 5.42 2.35
CA THR A 115 -14.58 4.69 1.22
C THR A 115 -15.82 3.90 1.60
N ARG A 116 -15.87 3.33 2.81
CA ARG A 116 -17.06 2.67 3.35
C ARG A 116 -18.23 3.64 3.53
N GLU A 117 -17.96 4.82 4.09
CA GLU A 117 -18.99 5.86 4.28
C GLU A 117 -19.53 6.40 2.96
N HIS A 118 -18.67 6.69 1.99
CA HIS A 118 -19.11 7.10 0.66
C HIS A 118 -19.94 6.00 -0.03
N HIS A 119 -19.54 4.73 0.08
CA HIS A 119 -20.32 3.62 -0.48
C HIS A 119 -21.72 3.51 0.17
N CYS A 120 -21.79 3.62 1.51
CA CYS A 120 -23.07 3.62 2.23
C CYS A 120 -23.95 4.83 1.85
N HIS A 121 -23.37 6.02 1.66
CA HIS A 121 -24.09 7.21 1.23
C HIS A 121 -24.68 7.03 -0.18
N TRP A 122 -23.88 6.53 -1.13
CA TRP A 122 -24.33 6.24 -2.49
C TRP A 122 -25.38 5.13 -2.54
N GLU A 123 -25.26 4.09 -1.73
CA GLU A 123 -26.30 3.06 -1.60
C GLU A 123 -27.60 3.59 -1.00
N SER A 124 -27.52 4.53 -0.06
CA SER A 124 -28.70 5.16 0.54
C SER A 124 -29.43 6.05 -0.49
N LEU A 125 -28.68 6.79 -1.31
CA LEU A 125 -29.23 7.58 -2.42
C LEU A 125 -29.81 6.69 -3.54
N ALA A 126 -29.12 5.61 -3.91
CA ALA A 126 -29.59 4.66 -4.92
C ALA A 126 -30.83 3.88 -4.47
N ARG A 127 -30.98 3.64 -3.16
CA ARG A 127 -32.22 3.07 -2.58
C ARG A 127 -33.32 4.12 -2.51
N GLY A 128 -33.03 5.36 -2.12
CA GLY A 128 -34.00 6.45 -2.12
C GLY A 128 -34.58 6.79 -3.49
N SER A 129 -33.77 6.70 -4.56
CA SER A 129 -34.23 6.92 -5.94
C SER A 129 -35.16 5.82 -6.45
N ARG A 130 -35.00 4.56 -6.02
CA ARG A 130 -35.91 3.45 -6.40
C ARG A 130 -37.30 3.57 -5.79
N TYR A 131 -37.44 4.14 -4.59
CA TYR A 131 -38.75 4.37 -3.96
C TYR A 131 -39.52 5.59 -4.51
N GLY A 132 -38.90 6.40 -5.39
CA GLY A 132 -39.53 7.56 -6.02
C GLY A 132 -40.20 7.26 -7.37
N ALA A 133 -39.94 6.11 -7.99
CA ALA A 133 -40.38 5.80 -9.35
C ALA A 133 -41.70 4.99 -9.45
N GLU A 134 -42.28 4.56 -8.33
CA GLU A 134 -43.48 3.68 -8.31
C GLU A 134 -44.78 4.38 -7.84
N ARG A 135 -44.81 5.71 -7.77
CA ARG A 135 -46.01 6.47 -7.29
C ARG A 135 -46.69 7.37 -8.31
N HIS A 136 -46.56 7.07 -9.59
CA HIS A 136 -47.38 7.69 -10.64
C HIS A 136 -47.73 6.68 -11.73
N THR A 137 -48.77 5.89 -11.48
CA THR A 137 -49.65 5.31 -12.51
C THR A 137 -51.08 5.37 -12.00
#